data_AF-S3J661-F1
#
_entry.id   AF-S3J661-F1
#
_cell.length_a   1.000
_cell.length_b   1.000
_cell.length_c   1.000
_cell.angle_alpha   90.00
_cell.angle_beta   90.00
_cell.angle_gamma   90.00
#
_symmetry.space_group_name_H-M   'P 1'
#
loop_
_entity.id
_entity.type
_entity.pdbx_description
1 polymer ?
#
loop_
_entity_poly.entity_id
_entity_poly.type
_entity_poly.pdbx_seq_one_letter_code
_entity_poly.pdbx_strand_id
1 'polypeptide(L)'
;MSIPPKIQILINQLDRQLNEIEQQAAQGINLLRSLLSYFPENVILMQYFAYLNTILFFLETARRQIQTTIDTISDEDVPRELIQEAGEDLGMLQGKIIEEKIRLQRLIDFLGNNP
;
A
#
# COMPACT_ATOMS: atom_id res chain seq x y z
N MET A 1 -22.33 16.21 8.18
CA MET A 1 -22.63 14.84 8.70
C MET A 1 -21.34 14.04 8.79
N SER A 2 -21.27 12.99 9.61
CA SER A 2 -20.05 12.16 9.74
C SER A 2 -19.99 11.08 8.66
N ILE A 3 -18.79 10.75 8.19
CA ILE A 3 -18.51 9.57 7.34
C ILE A 3 -19.22 8.35 7.95
N PRO A 4 -19.92 7.52 7.14
CA PRO A 4 -20.58 6.33 7.64
C PRO A 4 -19.60 5.42 8.41
N PRO A 5 -19.98 4.91 9.61
CA PRO A 5 -19.04 4.17 10.47
C PRO A 5 -18.34 2.99 9.78
N LYS A 6 -19.03 2.30 8.87
CA LYS A 6 -18.44 1.19 8.09
C LYS A 6 -17.32 1.66 7.16
N ILE A 7 -17.51 2.80 6.49
CA ILE A 7 -16.49 3.39 5.61
C ILE A 7 -15.32 3.88 6.44
N GLN A 8 -15.57 4.52 7.59
CA GLN A 8 -14.51 4.94 8.50
C GLN A 8 -13.65 3.76 8.98
N ILE A 9 -14.27 2.62 9.33
CA ILE A 9 -13.55 1.40 9.70
C ILE A 9 -12.67 0.92 8.55
N LEU A 10 -13.19 0.91 7.31
CA LEU A 10 -12.43 0.51 6.13
C LEU A 10 -11.22 1.43 5.90
N ILE A 11 -11.41 2.75 5.94
CA ILE A 11 -10.33 3.74 5.83
C ILE A 11 -9.23 3.47 6.87
N ASN A 12 -9.60 3.33 8.14
CA ASN A 12 -8.63 3.07 9.21
C ASN A 12 -7.86 1.76 8.99
N GLN A 13 -8.51 0.73 8.43
CA GLN A 13 -7.86 -0.53 8.09
C GLN A 13 -6.87 -0.35 6.95
N LEU A 14 -7.23 0.39 5.90
CA LEU A 14 -6.38 0.69 4.76
C LEU A 14 -5.14 1.48 5.20
N ASP A 15 -5.31 2.54 5.98
CA ASP A 15 -4.20 3.36 6.48
C ASP A 15 -3.18 2.54 7.27
N ARG A 16 -3.67 1.67 8.17
CA ARG A 16 -2.81 0.76 8.91
C ARG A 16 -2.05 -0.18 7.98
N GLN A 17 -2.73 -0.79 7.00
CA GLN A 17 -2.08 -1.70 6.05
C GLN A 17 -1.03 -0.99 5.20
N LEU A 18 -1.32 0.22 4.72
CA LEU A 18 -0.38 1.03 3.94
C LEU A 18 0.87 1.35 4.76
N ASN A 19 0.71 1.70 6.04
CA ASN A 19 1.84 1.96 6.94
C ASN A 19 2.68 0.71 7.21
N GLU A 20 2.05 -0.46 7.40
CA GLU A 20 2.76 -1.74 7.54
C GLU A 20 3.60 -2.04 6.29
N ILE A 21 3.01 -1.90 5.09
CA ILE A 21 3.69 -2.16 3.82
C ILE A 21 4.84 -1.17 3.61
N GLU A 22 4.65 0.10 3.94
CA GLU A 22 5.70 1.13 3.84
C GLU A 22 6.92 0.78 4.71
N GLN A 23 6.68 0.41 5.97
CA GLN A 23 7.73 0.01 6.90
C GLN A 23 8.50 -1.21 6.39
N GLN A 24 7.79 -2.24 5.92
CA GLN A 24 8.39 -3.45 5.36
C GLN A 24 9.19 -3.15 4.08
N ALA A 25 8.65 -2.33 3.17
CA ALA A 25 9.33 -1.96 1.94
C ALA A 25 10.60 -1.14 2.22
N ALA A 26 10.54 -0.18 3.14
CA ALA A 26 11.71 0.60 3.57
C ALA A 26 12.82 -0.29 4.17
N GLN A 27 12.44 -1.27 5.00
CA GLN A 27 13.38 -2.26 5.53
C GLN A 27 14.01 -3.11 4.41
N GLY A 28 13.19 -3.64 3.49
CA GLY A 28 13.66 -4.41 2.35
C GLY A 28 14.63 -3.63 1.45
N ILE A 29 14.37 -2.34 1.23
CA ILE A 29 15.26 -1.45 0.46
C ILE A 29 16.63 -1.35 1.13
N ASN A 30 16.68 -1.17 2.45
CA ASN A 30 17.95 -1.07 3.18
C ASN A 30 18.75 -2.38 3.14
N LEU A 31 18.07 -3.53 3.23
CA LEU A 31 18.69 -4.84 3.03
C LEU A 31 19.25 -5.00 1.62
N LEU A 32 18.46 -4.67 0.60
CA LEU A 32 18.87 -4.77 -0.80
C LEU A 32 20.01 -3.82 -1.15
N ARG A 33 20.06 -2.60 -0.62
CA ARG A 33 21.22 -1.69 -0.80
C ARG A 33 22.49 -2.33 -0.28
N SER A 34 22.43 -2.98 0.88
CA SER A 34 23.58 -3.66 1.47
C SER A 34 24.03 -4.81 0.58
N LEU A 35 23.11 -5.67 0.13
CA LEU A 35 23.43 -6.80 -0.76
C LEU A 35 23.96 -6.35 -2.13
N LEU A 36 23.37 -5.33 -2.74
CA LEU A 36 23.82 -4.77 -4.02
C LEU A 36 25.21 -4.14 -3.93
N SER A 37 25.64 -3.68 -2.75
CA SER A 37 27.02 -3.19 -2.59
C SER A 37 28.06 -4.31 -2.74
N TYR A 38 27.68 -5.55 -2.43
CA TYR A 38 28.52 -6.75 -2.63
C TYR A 38 28.29 -7.40 -4.01
N PHE A 39 27.06 -7.31 -4.54
CA PHE A 39 26.65 -7.94 -5.78
C PHE A 39 25.98 -6.94 -6.75
N PRO A 40 26.72 -5.95 -7.27
CA PRO A 40 26.14 -4.81 -8.00
C PRO A 40 25.46 -5.20 -9.32
N GLU A 41 25.90 -6.28 -9.97
CA GLU A 41 25.33 -6.74 -11.24
C GLU A 41 24.25 -7.84 -11.06
N ASN A 42 23.87 -8.14 -9.82
CA ASN A 42 22.83 -9.14 -9.58
C ASN A 42 21.46 -8.63 -10.04
N VAL A 43 21.03 -9.10 -11.20
CA VAL A 43 19.77 -8.70 -11.84
C VAL A 43 18.56 -8.94 -10.94
N ILE A 44 18.55 -10.02 -10.16
CA ILE A 44 17.42 -10.35 -9.25
C ILE A 44 17.33 -9.31 -8.14
N LEU A 45 18.46 -8.96 -7.51
CA LEU A 45 18.51 -7.94 -6.46
C LEU A 45 18.12 -6.55 -7.00
N MET A 46 18.56 -6.21 -8.22
CA MET A 46 18.17 -4.96 -8.89
C MET A 46 16.66 -4.91 -9.17
N GLN A 47 16.08 -6.02 -9.65
CA GLN A 47 14.64 -6.11 -9.90
C GLN A 47 13.83 -5.96 -8.61
N TYR A 48 14.24 -6.62 -7.52
CA TYR A 48 13.60 -6.46 -6.22
C TYR A 48 13.74 -5.04 -5.69
N PHE A 49 14.90 -4.40 -5.89
CA PHE A 49 15.10 -3.02 -5.47
C PHE A 49 14.17 -2.07 -6.23
N ALA A 50 14.05 -2.24 -7.55
CA ALA A 50 13.10 -1.48 -8.37
C ALA A 50 11.65 -1.71 -7.93
N TYR A 51 11.26 -2.97 -7.70
CA TYR A 51 9.93 -3.32 -7.22
C TYR A 51 9.57 -2.66 -5.88
N LEU A 52 10.47 -2.65 -4.90
CA LEU A 52 10.21 -2.00 -3.61
C LEU A 52 10.01 -0.48 -3.75
N ASN A 53 10.74 0.18 -4.66
CA ASN A 53 10.50 1.59 -4.95
C ASN A 53 9.14 1.82 -5.64
N THR A 54 8.74 0.94 -6.55
CA THR A 54 7.41 0.97 -7.16
C THR A 54 6.30 0.79 -6.13
N ILE A 55 6.50 -0.08 -5.13
CA ILE A 55 5.55 -0.21 -4.01
C ILE A 55 5.41 1.12 -3.28
N LEU A 56 6.50 1.78 -2.91
CA LEU A 56 6.43 3.06 -2.19
C LEU A 56 5.61 4.11 -2.98
N PHE A 57 5.82 4.19 -4.30
CA PHE A 57 5.01 5.04 -5.17
C PHE A 57 3.52 4.64 -5.21
N PHE A 58 3.24 3.34 -5.25
CA PHE A 58 1.87 2.83 -5.13
C PHE A 58 1.22 3.25 -3.82
N LEU A 59 1.94 3.19 -2.69
CA LEU A 59 1.41 3.59 -1.38
C LEU A 59 1.03 5.07 -1.35
N GLU A 60 1.85 5.95 -1.92
CA GLU A 60 1.52 7.39 -2.05
C GLU A 60 0.24 7.59 -2.88
N THR A 61 0.12 6.86 -3.98
CA THR A 61 -1.06 6.91 -4.85
C THR A 61 -2.30 6.40 -4.13
N ALA A 62 -2.19 5.30 -3.39
CA ALA A 62 -3.28 4.72 -2.61
C ALA A 62 -3.76 5.68 -1.50
N ARG A 63 -2.84 6.32 -0.78
CA ARG A 63 -3.17 7.34 0.24
C ARG A 63 -3.90 8.52 -0.38
N ARG A 64 -3.45 9.00 -1.54
CA ARG A 64 -4.14 10.07 -2.26
C ARG A 64 -5.54 9.65 -2.68
N GLN A 65 -5.71 8.43 -3.18
CA GLN A 65 -7.02 7.91 -3.55
C GLN A 65 -7.97 7.86 -2.34
N ILE A 66 -7.51 7.35 -1.19
CA ILE A 66 -8.28 7.36 0.06
C ILE A 66 -8.69 8.78 0.45
N GLN A 67 -7.77 9.75 0.39
CA GLN A 67 -8.06 11.14 0.71
C GLN A 67 -9.10 11.74 -0.24
N THR A 68 -8.97 11.53 -1.56
CA THR A 68 -9.98 11.98 -2.53
C THR A 68 -11.35 11.36 -2.25
N THR A 69 -11.40 10.09 -1.89
CA THR A 69 -12.66 9.44 -1.50
C THR A 69 -13.25 10.04 -0.24
N ILE A 70 -12.43 10.32 0.78
CA ILE A 70 -12.85 11.01 2.01
C ILE A 70 -13.43 12.38 1.68
N ASP A 71 -12.72 13.18 0.90
CA ASP A 71 -13.14 14.54 0.53
C ASP A 71 -14.50 14.50 -0.19
N THR A 72 -14.71 13.51 -1.06
CA THR A 72 -15.96 13.32 -1.82
C THR A 72 -17.16 13.01 -0.91
N ILE A 73 -16.97 12.31 0.20
CA ILE A 73 -18.08 11.85 1.07
C ILE A 73 -18.19 12.64 2.39
N SER A 74 -17.38 13.68 2.58
CA SER A 74 -17.34 14.47 3.81
C SER A 74 -18.31 15.66 3.81
N ASP A 75 -18.90 16.00 2.65
CA ASP A 75 -19.81 17.14 2.53
C ASP A 75 -21.15 16.93 3.27
N GLU A 76 -21.80 18.03 3.66
CA GLU A 76 -23.16 18.01 4.16
C GLU A 76 -24.11 17.86 2.97
N ASP A 77 -24.88 16.77 2.93
CA ASP A 77 -25.78 16.34 1.84
C ASP A 77 -25.17 15.57 0.66
N VAL A 78 -24.17 14.71 0.94
CA VAL A 78 -23.68 13.75 -0.06
C VAL A 78 -24.78 12.74 -0.44
N PRO A 79 -25.08 12.57 -1.76
CA PRO A 79 -25.99 11.55 -2.25
C PRO A 79 -25.59 10.13 -1.81
N ARG A 80 -26.58 9.27 -1.54
CA ARG A 80 -26.31 7.89 -1.11
C ARG A 80 -25.54 7.09 -2.15
N GLU A 81 -25.73 7.42 -3.43
CA GLU A 81 -25.06 6.83 -4.57
C GLU A 81 -23.54 7.06 -4.48
N LEU A 82 -23.10 8.28 -4.15
CA LEU A 82 -21.68 8.60 -3.97
C LEU A 82 -21.09 7.90 -2.73
N ILE A 83 -21.88 7.75 -1.67
CA ILE A 83 -21.46 6.98 -0.48
C ILE A 83 -21.25 5.50 -0.83
N GLN A 84 -22.10 4.94 -1.68
CA GLN A 84 -21.96 3.56 -2.14
C GLN A 84 -20.73 3.40 -3.04
N GLU A 85 -20.57 4.28 -4.04
CA GLU A 85 -19.42 4.30 -4.96
C GLU A 85 -18.10 4.40 -4.18
N ALA A 86 -18.02 5.30 -3.20
CA ALA A 86 -16.87 5.41 -2.31
C ALA A 86 -16.54 4.10 -1.57
N GLY A 87 -17.57 3.37 -1.12
CA GLY A 87 -17.39 2.06 -0.49
C GLY A 87 -16.83 1.00 -1.45
N GLU A 88 -17.32 1.00 -2.70
CA GLU A 88 -16.87 0.09 -3.76
C GLU A 88 -15.41 0.38 -4.17
N ASP A 89 -15.07 1.66 -4.34
CA ASP A 89 -13.71 2.12 -4.66
C ASP A 89 -12.70 1.76 -3.57
N LEU A 90 -13.05 2.00 -2.31
CA LEU A 90 -12.20 1.62 -1.18
C LEU A 90 -12.06 0.09 -1.08
N GLY A 91 -13.11 -0.66 -1.39
CA GLY A 91 -13.06 -2.13 -1.45
C GLY A 91 -12.14 -2.64 -2.56
N MET A 92 -12.17 -2.01 -3.74
CA MET A 92 -11.25 -2.34 -4.83
C MET A 92 -9.80 -2.01 -4.47
N LEU A 93 -9.58 -0.85 -3.85
CA LEU A 93 -8.27 -0.45 -3.37
C LEU A 93 -7.73 -1.41 -2.29
N GLN A 94 -8.60 -1.89 -1.39
CA GLN A 94 -8.26 -2.91 -0.41
C GLN A 94 -7.72 -4.18 -1.07
N GLY A 95 -8.37 -4.65 -2.13
CA GLY A 95 -7.91 -5.83 -2.89
C GLY A 95 -6.49 -5.65 -3.42
N LYS A 96 -6.21 -4.50 -4.05
CA LYS A 96 -4.86 -4.16 -4.56
C LYS A 96 -3.82 -4.13 -3.44
N ILE A 97 -4.15 -3.51 -2.31
CA ILE A 97 -3.25 -3.43 -1.13
C ILE A 97 -2.92 -4.82 -0.59
N ILE A 98 -3.91 -5.73 -0.52
CA ILE A 98 -3.70 -7.11 -0.09
C ILE A 98 -2.76 -7.86 -1.04
N GLU A 99 -2.93 -7.70 -2.35
CA GLU A 99 -2.04 -8.33 -3.34
C GLU A 99 -0.59 -7.86 -3.17
N GLU A 100 -0.38 -6.55 -3.04
CA GLU A 100 0.97 -5.98 -2.84
C GLU A 100 1.57 -6.42 -1.51
N LYS A 101 0.77 -6.51 -0.44
CA LYS A 101 1.22 -7.05 0.85
C LYS A 101 1.70 -8.49 0.73
N ILE A 102 0.95 -9.35 0.02
CA ILE A 102 1.34 -10.75 -0.19
C ILE A 102 2.63 -10.85 -1.00
N ARG A 103 2.76 -10.06 -2.08
CA ARG A 103 3.99 -10.04 -2.90
C ARG A 103 5.19 -9.54 -2.10
N LEU A 104 5.02 -8.47 -1.31
CA LEU A 104 6.07 -7.94 -0.44
C LEU A 104 6.51 -8.97 0.60
N GLN A 105 5.57 -9.63 1.27
CA GLN A 105 5.91 -10.64 2.28
C GLN A 105 6.78 -11.75 1.68
N ARG A 106 6.44 -12.26 0.49
CA ARG A 106 7.26 -13.28 -0.19
C ARG A 106 8.67 -12.80 -0.51
N LEU A 107 8.83 -11.53 -0.89
CA LEU A 107 10.13 -10.94 -1.13
C LEU A 107 10.94 -10.84 0.17
N ILE A 108 10.33 -10.35 1.25
CA ILE A 108 10.99 -10.25 2.56
C ILE A 108 11.40 -11.64 3.06
N ASP A 109 10.54 -12.65 2.92
CA ASP A 109 10.85 -14.03 3.29
C ASP A 109 12.02 -14.58 2.46
N PHE A 110 12.10 -14.25 1.17
CA PHE A 110 13.24 -14.62 0.33
C PHE A 110 14.55 -13.97 0.80
N LEU A 111 14.50 -12.70 1.19
CA LEU A 111 15.67 -11.97 1.70
C LEU A 111 16.09 -12.47 3.09
N GLY A 112 15.15 -12.86 3.95
CA GLY A 112 15.43 -13.33 5.31
C GLY A 112 15.92 -14.78 5.39
N ASN A 113 15.57 -15.63 4.41
CA ASN A 113 15.92 -17.06 4.41
C ASN A 113 17.20 -17.40 3.63
N ASN A 114 17.91 -16.43 3.06
CA ASN A 114 19.22 -16.62 2.44
C ASN A 114 20.30 -15.92 3.28
N PRO A 115 20.87 -16.58 4.31
CA PRO A 115 22.04 -16.08 5.04
C PRO A 115 23.31 -16.08 4.19
#